data_AF-A0A7L2DZT3-F1
#
_entry.id   AF-A0A7L2DZT3-F1
#
_cell.length_a   1.000
_cell.length_b   1.000
_cell.length_c   1.000
_cell.angle_alpha   90.00
_cell.angle_beta   90.00
_cell.angle_gamma   90.00
#
_symmetry.space_group_name_H-M   'P 1'
#
loop_
_entity.id
_entity.type
_entity.pdbx_description
1 polymer ?
#
loop_
_entity_poly.entity_id
_entity_poly.type
_entity_poly.pdbx_seq_one_letter_code
_entity_poly.pdbx_strand_id
1 'polypeptide(L)'
;EVCRDKYDAVLPLVRLLLHHHKLVPFVAAVAELDLKDTQEANTIFRGNSLATRCVDEMMKIVGKHYLKVTLKPVLDEVGYPPETSLGTLSPLWYHCLLDRHSCFSSVVGISQENLRYYVDKVFREIVRSSISCPTLMCDVFYSLRHLAAKRFPNDPHVQYSAVSSFVFLRFFAVAVVSPHTFHLRPHHPDAQTSRTLTLISKAIQTLGSWGSLTKSKLSSFKETFMCEFFKTFQEEKFTESVKKFLDDVSSTESKEPSGVSEPVHLKEG
;
A
#
# COMPACT_ATOMS: atom_id res chain seq x y z
N GLU A 1 2.94 4.27 -36.76
CA GLU A 1 2.36 3.41 -35.69
C GLU A 1 2.45 4.16 -34.37
N VAL A 2 1.34 4.75 -33.90
CA VAL A 2 1.32 5.49 -32.62
C VAL A 2 0.71 4.58 -31.56
N CYS A 3 1.58 3.95 -30.75
CA CYS A 3 1.28 3.01 -29.64
C CYS A 3 0.74 1.61 -30.04
N ARG A 4 1.56 0.57 -29.82
CA ARG A 4 1.23 -0.86 -30.05
C ARG A 4 0.38 -1.47 -28.94
N ASP A 5 0.32 -0.84 -27.76
CA ASP A 5 -0.54 -1.24 -26.67
C ASP A 5 -1.25 -0.01 -26.07
N LYS A 6 -2.56 -0.11 -25.84
CA LYS A 6 -3.39 0.99 -25.29
C LYS A 6 -2.88 1.47 -23.93
N TYR A 7 -2.06 0.65 -23.28
CA TYR A 7 -1.55 0.86 -21.94
C TYR A 7 -0.20 1.59 -21.86
N ASP A 8 0.60 1.58 -22.93
CA ASP A 8 1.86 2.33 -22.98
C ASP A 8 1.62 3.86 -22.96
N ALA A 9 0.41 4.29 -23.34
CA ALA A 9 0.00 5.68 -23.33
C ALA A 9 -0.41 6.22 -21.94
N VAL A 10 -0.64 5.35 -20.94
CA VAL A 10 -1.17 5.76 -19.63
C VAL A 10 -0.18 6.65 -18.88
N LEU A 11 1.09 6.26 -18.83
CA LEU A 11 2.11 7.05 -18.11
C LEU A 11 2.32 8.45 -18.73
N PRO A 12 2.51 8.59 -20.07
CA PRO A 12 2.54 9.91 -20.71
C PRO A 12 1.27 10.73 -20.46
N LEU A 13 0.10 10.10 -20.53
CA LEU A 13 -1.19 10.76 -20.28
C LEU A 13 -1.28 11.29 -18.84
N VAL A 14 -0.92 10.48 -17.84
CA VAL A 14 -0.92 10.90 -16.44
C VAL A 14 0.05 12.06 -16.22
N ARG A 15 1.26 12.01 -16.79
CA ARG A 15 2.22 13.12 -16.72
C ARG A 15 1.68 14.42 -17.31
N LEU A 16 1.01 14.34 -18.46
CA LEU A 16 0.37 15.50 -19.09
C LEU A 16 -0.77 16.06 -18.23
N LEU A 17 -1.63 15.19 -17.70
CA LEU A 17 -2.75 15.60 -16.84
C LEU A 17 -2.28 16.19 -15.50
N LEU A 18 -1.19 15.69 -14.95
CA LEU A 18 -0.53 16.26 -13.77
C LEU A 18 0.01 17.66 -14.08
N HIS A 19 0.72 17.83 -15.20
CA HIS A 19 1.28 19.12 -15.63
C HIS A 19 0.19 20.20 -15.80
N HIS A 20 -0.99 19.83 -16.29
CA HIS A 20 -2.10 20.77 -16.50
C HIS A 20 -3.11 20.82 -15.35
N HIS A 21 -2.86 20.15 -14.21
CA HIS A 21 -3.78 20.08 -13.08
C HIS A 21 -5.19 19.57 -13.45
N LYS A 22 -5.29 18.66 -14.43
CA LYS A 22 -6.56 18.06 -14.90
C LYS A 22 -6.73 16.60 -14.50
N LEU A 23 -5.82 16.05 -13.69
CA LEU A 23 -5.86 14.64 -13.33
C LEU A 23 -7.11 14.26 -12.53
N VAL A 24 -7.45 14.99 -11.46
CA VAL A 24 -8.62 14.68 -10.61
C VAL A 24 -9.93 14.62 -11.42
N PRO A 25 -10.31 15.65 -12.20
CA PRO A 25 -11.55 15.60 -12.98
C PRO A 25 -11.51 14.52 -14.06
N PHE A 26 -10.34 14.26 -14.66
CA PHE A 26 -10.20 13.18 -15.64
C PHE A 26 -10.44 11.82 -15.01
N VAL A 27 -9.74 11.51 -13.91
CA VAL A 27 -9.87 10.24 -13.16
C VAL A 27 -11.30 10.05 -12.68
N ALA A 28 -11.94 11.09 -12.15
CA ALA A 28 -13.33 11.04 -11.72
C ALA A 28 -14.28 10.65 -12.87
N ALA A 29 -14.10 11.25 -14.05
CA ALA A 29 -14.93 10.98 -15.22
C ALA A 29 -14.75 9.54 -15.73
N VAL A 30 -13.51 9.05 -15.87
CA VAL A 30 -13.27 7.67 -16.31
C VAL A 30 -13.68 6.64 -15.26
N ALA A 31 -13.52 6.96 -13.97
CA ALA A 31 -13.99 6.11 -12.88
C ALA A 31 -15.52 6.02 -12.84
N GLU A 32 -16.24 7.13 -13.08
CA GLU A 32 -17.71 7.10 -13.15
C GLU A 32 -18.21 6.22 -14.30
N LEU A 33 -17.50 6.20 -15.44
CA LEU A 33 -17.78 5.29 -16.54
C LEU A 33 -17.55 3.83 -16.14
N ASP A 34 -16.39 3.51 -15.56
CA ASP A 34 -16.08 2.14 -15.08
C ASP A 34 -17.10 1.64 -14.04
N LEU A 35 -17.61 2.54 -13.19
CA LEU A 35 -18.61 2.21 -12.17
C LEU A 35 -20.00 1.92 -12.73
N LYS A 36 -20.38 2.50 -13.88
CA LYS A 36 -21.66 2.20 -14.53
C LYS A 36 -21.76 0.74 -14.97
N ASP A 37 -20.63 0.17 -15.40
CA ASP A 37 -20.53 -1.22 -15.83
C ASP A 37 -20.29 -2.19 -14.66
N THR A 38 -19.93 -1.68 -13.48
CA THR A 38 -19.72 -2.49 -12.28
C THR A 38 -21.06 -2.90 -11.66
N GLN A 39 -21.30 -4.22 -11.61
CA GLN A 39 -22.54 -4.82 -11.09
C GLN A 39 -22.46 -5.10 -9.58
N GLU A 40 -21.32 -5.58 -9.09
CA GLU A 40 -21.15 -5.99 -7.70
C GLU A 40 -20.22 -5.03 -6.93
N ALA A 41 -20.66 -4.56 -5.76
CA ALA A 41 -19.89 -3.65 -4.89
C ALA A 41 -18.54 -4.25 -4.45
N ASN A 42 -18.46 -5.58 -4.32
CA ASN A 42 -17.25 -6.31 -3.97
C ASN A 42 -16.19 -6.31 -5.09
N THR A 43 -16.47 -5.86 -6.32
CA THR A 43 -15.52 -5.84 -7.46
C THR A 43 -15.03 -4.43 -7.81
N ILE A 44 -15.52 -3.42 -7.11
CA ILE A 44 -15.23 -2.01 -7.36
C ILE A 44 -13.71 -1.75 -7.42
N PHE A 45 -13.26 -1.17 -8.53
CA PHE A 45 -11.85 -0.84 -8.78
C PHE A 45 -10.84 -1.99 -8.60
N ARG A 46 -11.28 -3.25 -8.68
CA ARG A 46 -10.38 -4.43 -8.65
C ARG A 46 -9.82 -4.83 -10.01
N GLY A 47 -10.36 -4.28 -11.10
CA GLY A 47 -9.92 -4.57 -12.47
C GLY A 47 -8.75 -3.71 -12.97
N ASN A 48 -8.26 -4.03 -14.18
CA ASN A 48 -7.22 -3.27 -14.88
C ASN A 48 -7.83 -2.30 -15.90
N SER A 49 -8.68 -1.39 -15.42
CA SER A 49 -9.31 -0.35 -16.25
C SER A 49 -8.39 0.85 -16.47
N LEU A 50 -8.82 1.79 -17.33
CA LEU A 50 -8.09 3.03 -17.54
C LEU A 50 -8.01 3.85 -16.23
N ALA A 51 -9.12 3.96 -15.49
CA ALA A 51 -9.15 4.70 -14.23
C ALA A 51 -8.16 4.11 -13.23
N THR A 52 -8.18 2.77 -13.03
CA THR A 52 -7.31 2.14 -12.03
C THR A 52 -5.83 2.28 -12.38
N ARG A 53 -5.47 2.17 -13.67
CA ARG A 53 -4.08 2.38 -14.12
C ARG A 53 -3.63 3.83 -14.02
N CYS A 54 -4.51 4.80 -14.30
CA CYS A 54 -4.19 6.22 -14.12
C CYS A 54 -3.89 6.54 -12.65
N VAL A 55 -4.68 5.98 -11.72
CA VAL A 55 -4.45 6.13 -10.28
C VAL A 55 -3.13 5.43 -9.87
N ASP A 56 -2.86 4.22 -10.38
CA ASP A 56 -1.61 3.49 -10.10
C ASP A 56 -0.36 4.30 -10.52
N GLU A 57 -0.35 4.86 -11.73
CA GLU A 57 0.78 5.69 -12.19
C GLU A 57 0.87 7.02 -11.44
N MET A 58 -0.26 7.65 -11.11
CA MET A 58 -0.24 8.86 -10.27
C MET A 58 0.35 8.58 -8.89
N MET A 59 -0.06 7.49 -8.23
CA MET A 59 0.46 7.13 -6.91
C MET A 59 1.97 6.86 -6.97
N LYS A 60 2.49 6.25 -8.04
CA LYS A 60 3.93 6.05 -8.23
C LYS A 60 4.70 7.36 -8.40
N ILE A 61 4.13 8.33 -9.11
CA ILE A 61 4.77 9.63 -9.35
C ILE A 61 4.72 10.51 -8.10
N VAL A 62 3.52 10.74 -7.58
CA VAL A 62 3.24 11.71 -6.50
C VAL A 62 3.56 11.13 -5.13
N GLY A 63 3.31 9.84 -4.94
CA GLY A 63 3.49 9.13 -3.69
C GLY A 63 4.91 8.62 -3.44
N LYS A 64 5.87 8.87 -4.33
CA LYS A 64 7.25 8.36 -4.22
C LYS A 64 7.93 8.77 -2.91
N HIS A 65 7.89 10.07 -2.58
CA HIS A 65 8.48 10.57 -1.34
C HIS A 65 7.74 10.04 -0.11
N TYR A 66 6.41 10.03 -0.18
CA TYR A 66 5.54 9.51 0.87
C TYR A 66 5.85 8.05 1.20
N LEU A 67 5.92 7.16 0.21
CA LEU A 67 6.32 5.75 0.41
C LEU A 67 7.70 5.62 1.03
N LYS A 68 8.66 6.43 0.57
CA LYS A 68 10.03 6.36 1.06
C LYS A 68 10.09 6.69 2.54
N VAL A 69 9.44 7.77 2.98
CA VAL A 69 9.42 8.15 4.40
C VAL A 69 8.69 7.11 5.24
N THR A 70 7.55 6.59 4.77
CA THR A 70 6.72 5.64 5.53
C THR A 70 7.32 4.24 5.63
N LEU A 71 7.81 3.67 4.51
CA LEU A 71 8.18 2.24 4.46
C LEU A 71 9.67 1.98 4.54
N LYS A 72 10.51 2.88 4.01
CA LYS A 72 11.95 2.59 3.88
C LYS A 72 12.63 2.21 5.21
N PRO A 73 12.39 2.90 6.34
CA PRO A 73 13.03 2.55 7.60
C PRO A 73 12.75 1.09 8.01
N VAL A 74 11.49 0.66 7.90
CA VAL A 74 11.09 -0.71 8.27
C VAL A 74 11.63 -1.74 7.27
N LEU A 75 11.64 -1.42 5.98
CA LEU A 75 12.14 -2.32 4.94
C LEU A 75 13.67 -2.50 4.94
N ASP A 76 14.41 -1.48 5.40
CA ASP A 76 15.85 -1.56 5.57
C ASP A 76 16.19 -2.50 6.76
N GLU A 77 15.44 -2.46 7.87
CA GLU A 77 15.60 -3.39 9.00
C GLU A 77 15.33 -4.86 8.61
N VAL A 78 14.33 -5.11 7.75
CA VAL A 78 14.02 -6.46 7.26
C VAL A 78 15.15 -7.03 6.36
N GLY A 79 15.89 -6.15 5.69
CA GLY A 79 17.00 -6.54 4.79
C GLY A 79 18.37 -6.58 5.46
N TYR A 80 18.57 -5.81 6.52
CA TYR A 80 19.82 -5.73 7.28
C TYR A 80 19.49 -5.86 8.77
N PRO A 81 19.40 -7.09 9.32
CA PRO A 81 19.36 -7.24 10.76
C PRO A 81 20.62 -6.59 11.38
N PRO A 82 20.55 -6.02 12.59
CA PRO A 82 21.58 -5.19 13.20
C PRO A 82 22.90 -5.91 13.57
N GLU A 83 23.27 -6.99 12.89
CA GLU A 83 24.60 -7.61 13.02
C GLU A 83 25.71 -6.76 12.39
N THR A 84 25.39 -5.81 11.50
CA THR A 84 26.39 -4.87 10.93
C THR A 84 26.60 -3.60 11.79
N SER A 85 25.72 -3.34 12.77
CA SER A 85 25.90 -2.26 13.74
C SER A 85 26.08 -2.86 15.12
N LEU A 86 27.35 -3.15 15.44
CA LEU A 86 27.84 -3.54 16.75
C LEU A 86 27.24 -2.61 17.84
N GLY A 87 26.24 -3.05 18.61
CA GLY A 87 25.87 -2.34 19.85
C GLY A 87 24.46 -2.52 20.40
N THR A 88 23.41 -2.72 19.60
CA THR A 88 22.04 -2.80 20.16
C THR A 88 21.23 -3.87 19.46
N LEU A 89 21.37 -5.05 20.02
CA LEU A 89 20.85 -6.28 19.52
C LEU A 89 19.53 -6.52 20.27
N SER A 90 18.37 -6.44 19.60
CA SER A 90 17.02 -6.65 20.18
C SER A 90 16.89 -8.01 20.92
N PRO A 91 16.29 -8.10 22.12
CA PRO A 91 16.18 -9.35 22.88
C PRO A 91 15.61 -10.55 22.08
N LEU A 92 14.81 -10.28 21.05
CA LEU A 92 14.16 -11.27 20.21
C LEU A 92 15.14 -12.06 19.31
N TRP A 93 16.27 -11.46 18.86
CA TRP A 93 17.27 -12.24 18.10
C TRP A 93 18.17 -13.06 19.02
N TYR A 94 18.38 -12.62 20.28
CA TYR A 94 19.24 -13.33 21.24
C TYR A 94 18.68 -14.75 21.50
N HIS A 95 17.35 -14.87 21.54
CA HIS A 95 16.66 -16.14 21.61
C HIS A 95 16.92 -17.04 20.38
N CYS A 96 16.90 -16.46 19.17
CA CYS A 96 17.20 -17.20 17.94
C CYS A 96 18.65 -17.69 17.84
N LEU A 97 19.63 -16.95 18.38
CA LEU A 97 21.04 -17.39 18.36
C LEU A 97 21.36 -18.45 19.42
N LEU A 98 20.67 -18.45 20.57
CA LEU A 98 20.82 -19.47 21.60
C LEU A 98 20.21 -20.83 21.21
N ASP A 99 19.11 -20.84 20.44
CA ASP A 99 18.42 -22.07 20.02
C ASP A 99 19.10 -22.81 18.84
N ARG A 100 20.29 -22.36 18.42
CA ARG A 100 21.05 -22.90 17.28
C ARG A 100 21.44 -24.38 17.43
N HIS A 101 21.42 -24.94 18.64
CA HIS A 101 21.72 -26.37 18.88
C HIS A 101 20.51 -27.32 18.78
N SER A 102 19.27 -26.83 18.81
CA SER A 102 18.05 -27.65 18.64
C SER A 102 17.33 -27.44 17.30
N CYS A 103 17.73 -26.45 16.51
CA CYS A 103 17.09 -26.06 15.25
C CYS A 103 17.73 -26.65 13.97
N PHE A 104 18.25 -27.88 14.01
CA PHE A 104 18.75 -28.54 12.79
C PHE A 104 17.63 -29.05 11.86
N SER A 105 16.36 -28.93 12.27
CA SER A 105 15.18 -29.26 11.44
C SER A 105 14.46 -28.01 10.87
N SER A 106 14.82 -26.79 11.31
CA SER A 106 14.19 -25.54 10.88
C SER A 106 15.08 -24.76 9.91
N VAL A 107 15.28 -25.33 8.73
CA VAL A 107 15.72 -24.63 7.50
C VAL A 107 14.57 -23.75 6.92
N VAL A 108 13.56 -23.45 7.73
CA VAL A 108 12.29 -22.84 7.33
C VAL A 108 12.04 -21.58 8.17
N GLY A 109 12.36 -20.44 7.58
CA GLY A 109 11.57 -19.22 7.76
C GLY A 109 11.75 -18.46 9.07
N ILE A 110 11.53 -17.16 8.97
CA ILE A 110 11.41 -16.22 10.09
C ILE A 110 10.42 -16.76 11.14
N SER A 111 10.78 -16.65 12.42
CA SER A 111 9.88 -17.01 13.52
C SER A 111 8.56 -16.24 13.39
N GLN A 112 7.44 -16.89 13.69
CA GLN A 112 6.10 -16.28 13.62
C GLN A 112 6.04 -14.93 14.35
N GLU A 113 6.77 -14.81 15.46
CA GLU A 113 6.90 -13.58 16.26
C GLU A 113 7.62 -12.45 15.52
N ASN A 114 8.72 -12.76 14.83
CA ASN A 114 9.44 -11.79 14.01
C ASN A 114 8.57 -11.29 12.85
N LEU A 115 7.82 -12.19 12.19
CA LEU A 115 6.88 -11.78 11.13
C LEU A 115 5.78 -10.89 11.71
N ARG A 116 5.23 -11.24 12.88
CA ARG A 116 4.21 -10.44 13.57
C ARG A 116 4.73 -9.04 13.90
N TYR A 117 5.95 -8.95 14.41
CA TYR A 117 6.61 -7.68 14.70
C TYR A 117 6.71 -6.78 13.46
N TYR A 118 7.20 -7.30 12.33
CA TYR A 118 7.33 -6.50 11.11
C TYR A 118 5.97 -6.10 10.52
N VAL A 119 4.97 -6.99 10.55
CA VAL A 119 3.62 -6.66 10.08
C VAL A 119 3.02 -5.54 10.92
N ASP A 120 3.06 -5.64 12.24
CA ASP A 120 2.56 -4.62 13.16
C ASP A 120 3.29 -3.28 12.97
N LYS A 121 4.63 -3.33 12.82
CA LYS A 121 5.44 -2.15 12.58
C LYS A 121 5.09 -1.47 11.25
N VAL A 122 5.03 -2.21 10.14
CA VAL A 122 4.63 -1.66 8.83
C VAL A 122 3.22 -1.08 8.89
N PHE A 123 2.27 -1.81 9.50
CA PHE A 123 0.89 -1.35 9.63
C PHE A 123 0.81 -0.04 10.42
N ARG A 124 1.51 0.05 11.56
CA ARG A 124 1.54 1.26 12.38
C ARG A 124 2.13 2.46 11.64
N GLU A 125 3.24 2.28 10.92
CA GLU A 125 3.84 3.37 10.13
C GLU A 125 2.88 3.85 9.04
N ILE A 126 2.16 2.95 8.35
CA ILE A 126 1.13 3.31 7.37
C ILE A 126 0.01 4.13 8.00
N VAL A 127 -0.56 3.65 9.12
CA VAL A 127 -1.69 4.35 9.77
C VAL A 127 -1.27 5.74 10.28
N ARG A 128 -0.06 5.86 10.85
CA ARG A 128 0.46 7.14 11.35
C ARG A 128 0.81 8.12 10.23
N SER A 129 1.03 7.64 9.01
CA SER A 129 1.40 8.49 7.88
C SER A 129 0.22 9.18 7.20
N SER A 130 -1.04 8.97 7.65
CA SER A 130 -2.23 9.59 7.04
C SER A 130 -2.11 11.10 6.85
N ILE A 131 -1.50 11.79 7.83
CA ILE A 131 -1.29 13.23 7.80
C ILE A 131 -0.35 13.70 6.68
N SER A 132 0.61 12.86 6.29
CA SER A 132 1.63 13.17 5.29
C SER A 132 1.25 12.69 3.88
N CYS A 133 0.03 12.16 3.71
CA CYS A 133 -0.48 11.76 2.40
C CYS A 133 -0.55 12.98 1.45
N PRO A 134 0.01 12.91 0.24
CA PRO A 134 -0.02 14.03 -0.70
C PRO A 134 -1.44 14.50 -1.03
N THR A 135 -1.67 15.81 -1.04
CA THR A 135 -3.00 16.42 -1.25
C THR A 135 -3.68 15.90 -2.51
N LEU A 136 -2.95 15.79 -3.63
CA LEU A 136 -3.50 15.28 -4.88
C LEU A 136 -3.99 13.82 -4.77
N MET A 137 -3.31 12.98 -3.97
CA MET A 137 -3.79 11.63 -3.71
C MET A 137 -5.09 11.68 -2.90
N CYS A 138 -5.15 12.55 -1.88
CA CYS A 138 -6.35 12.74 -1.07
C CYS A 138 -7.56 13.19 -1.91
N ASP A 139 -7.37 14.14 -2.83
CA ASP A 139 -8.43 14.64 -3.72
C ASP A 139 -8.98 13.52 -4.62
N VAL A 140 -8.10 12.68 -5.17
CA VAL A 140 -8.50 11.53 -5.98
C VAL A 140 -9.24 10.50 -5.14
N PHE A 141 -8.74 10.18 -3.94
CA PHE A 141 -9.40 9.22 -3.04
C PHE A 141 -10.76 9.72 -2.57
N TYR A 142 -10.89 11.01 -2.24
CA TYR A 142 -12.17 11.64 -1.93
C TYR A 142 -13.16 11.48 -3.09
N SER A 143 -12.73 11.80 -4.32
CA SER A 143 -13.57 11.66 -5.51
C SER A 143 -14.03 10.22 -5.73
N LEU A 144 -13.12 9.25 -5.65
CA LEU A 144 -13.42 7.82 -5.82
C LEU A 144 -14.36 7.30 -4.73
N ARG A 145 -14.16 7.73 -3.47
CA ARG A 145 -15.03 7.41 -2.34
C ARG A 145 -16.46 7.89 -2.59
N HIS A 146 -16.60 9.14 -3.02
CA HIS A 146 -17.92 9.74 -3.29
C HIS A 146 -18.63 9.05 -4.46
N LEU A 147 -17.90 8.76 -5.55
CA LEU A 147 -18.45 8.03 -6.70
C LEU A 147 -18.91 6.61 -6.32
N ALA A 148 -18.12 5.91 -5.50
CA ALA A 148 -18.49 4.59 -4.98
C ALA A 148 -19.76 4.63 -4.13
N ALA A 149 -19.85 5.58 -3.20
CA ALA A 149 -21.02 5.77 -2.35
C ALA A 149 -22.29 6.12 -3.16
N LYS A 150 -22.15 6.96 -4.19
CA LYS A 150 -23.24 7.32 -5.11
C LYS A 150 -23.73 6.12 -5.92
N ARG A 151 -22.82 5.25 -6.37
CA ARG A 151 -23.17 4.05 -7.16
C ARG A 151 -23.86 2.97 -6.32
N PHE A 152 -23.41 2.78 -5.09
CA PHE A 152 -23.89 1.72 -4.20
C PHE A 152 -24.36 2.30 -2.86
N PRO A 153 -25.45 3.08 -2.83
CA PRO A 153 -25.90 3.79 -1.61
C PRO A 153 -26.36 2.85 -0.49
N ASN A 154 -26.73 1.61 -0.84
CA ASN A 154 -27.20 0.61 0.12
C ASN A 154 -26.06 -0.14 0.84
N ASP A 155 -24.80 0.05 0.41
CA ASP A 155 -23.63 -0.58 1.02
C ASP A 155 -22.64 0.49 1.51
N PRO A 156 -22.70 0.90 2.79
CA PRO A 156 -21.81 1.93 3.34
C PRO A 156 -20.33 1.50 3.38
N HIS A 157 -20.03 0.21 3.19
CA HIS A 157 -18.65 -0.31 3.19
C HIS A 157 -17.95 -0.12 1.85
N VAL A 158 -18.71 0.02 0.76
CA VAL A 158 -18.16 0.17 -0.60
C VAL A 158 -17.24 1.38 -0.74
N GLN A 159 -17.56 2.48 -0.04
CA GLN A 159 -16.81 3.73 -0.09
C GLN A 159 -15.39 3.55 0.49
N TYR A 160 -15.26 2.76 1.55
CA TYR A 160 -13.98 2.42 2.17
C TYR A 160 -13.24 1.38 1.33
N SER A 161 -13.95 0.38 0.80
CA SER A 161 -13.37 -0.63 -0.08
C SER A 161 -12.76 -0.02 -1.35
N ALA A 162 -13.41 1.00 -1.93
CA ALA A 162 -12.92 1.71 -3.10
C ALA A 162 -11.54 2.34 -2.85
N VAL A 163 -11.40 3.14 -1.79
CA VAL A 163 -10.13 3.79 -1.44
C VAL A 163 -9.08 2.77 -1.00
N SER A 164 -9.48 1.81 -0.16
CA SER A 164 -8.54 0.83 0.39
C SER A 164 -7.92 -0.06 -0.68
N SER A 165 -8.66 -0.38 -1.74
CA SER A 165 -8.15 -1.14 -2.89
C SER A 165 -6.97 -0.45 -3.59
N PHE A 166 -6.92 0.88 -3.57
CA PHE A 166 -5.78 1.63 -4.09
C PHE A 166 -4.66 1.71 -3.07
N VAL A 167 -4.96 2.22 -1.87
CA VAL A 167 -3.94 2.57 -0.89
C VAL A 167 -3.23 1.34 -0.33
N PHE A 168 -3.98 0.32 0.12
CA PHE A 168 -3.38 -0.86 0.70
C PHE A 168 -2.96 -1.87 -0.37
N LEU A 169 -3.84 -2.19 -1.32
CA LEU A 169 -3.63 -3.31 -2.23
C LEU A 169 -2.74 -2.97 -3.42
N ARG A 170 -2.88 -1.77 -4.02
CA ARG A 170 -2.13 -1.37 -5.23
C ARG A 170 -0.90 -0.51 -4.94
N PHE A 171 -0.83 0.11 -3.77
CA PHE A 171 0.23 1.04 -3.41
C PHE A 171 1.15 0.47 -2.33
N PHE A 172 0.73 0.42 -1.06
CA PHE A 172 1.61 -0.03 0.03
C PHE A 172 2.01 -1.51 -0.11
N ALA A 173 1.08 -2.42 -0.34
CA ALA A 173 1.40 -3.84 -0.48
C ALA A 173 2.33 -4.13 -1.67
N VAL A 174 2.12 -3.44 -2.80
CA VAL A 174 2.97 -3.58 -3.98
C VAL A 174 4.37 -3.01 -3.71
N ALA A 175 4.45 -1.90 -2.97
CA ALA A 175 5.72 -1.33 -2.54
C ALA A 175 6.49 -2.23 -1.56
N VAL A 176 5.79 -2.94 -0.67
CA VAL A 176 6.41 -3.90 0.25
C VAL A 176 6.93 -5.14 -0.49
N VAL A 177 6.14 -5.73 -1.41
CA VAL A 177 6.56 -6.94 -2.13
C VAL A 177 7.64 -6.67 -3.18
N SER A 178 7.65 -5.47 -3.76
CA SER A 178 8.58 -5.08 -4.83
C SER A 178 9.25 -3.74 -4.54
N PRO A 179 10.08 -3.63 -3.49
CA PRO A 179 10.65 -2.36 -3.04
C PRO A 179 11.58 -1.70 -4.05
N HIS A 180 12.21 -2.49 -4.93
CA HIS A 180 13.07 -1.98 -6.01
C HIS A 180 12.28 -1.11 -7.01
N THR A 181 11.07 -1.53 -7.38
CA THR A 181 10.21 -0.82 -8.34
C THR A 181 9.82 0.58 -7.84
N PHE A 182 9.83 0.79 -6.52
CA PHE A 182 9.54 2.07 -5.88
C PHE A 182 10.81 2.80 -5.40
N HIS A 183 11.99 2.31 -5.77
CA HIS A 183 13.29 2.84 -5.34
C HIS A 183 13.46 2.92 -3.81
N LEU A 184 12.82 2.01 -3.08
CA LEU A 184 12.94 1.91 -1.62
C LEU A 184 14.26 1.23 -1.23
N ARG A 185 14.78 0.37 -2.11
CA ARG A 185 16.11 -0.24 -1.96
C ARG A 185 16.91 -0.20 -3.26
N PRO A 186 18.25 -0.09 -3.17
CA PRO A 186 19.14 -0.04 -4.34
C PRO A 186 19.33 -1.40 -5.02
N HIS A 187 19.18 -2.51 -4.28
CA HIS A 187 19.39 -3.87 -4.76
C HIS A 187 18.17 -4.75 -4.54
N HIS A 188 18.05 -5.80 -5.36
CA HIS A 188 17.04 -6.82 -5.18
C HIS A 188 17.26 -7.57 -3.86
N PRO A 189 16.20 -7.85 -3.06
CA PRO A 189 16.32 -8.75 -1.92
C PRO A 189 16.86 -10.11 -2.34
N ASP A 190 17.59 -10.75 -1.43
CA ASP A 190 17.85 -12.19 -1.52
C ASP A 190 16.54 -12.99 -1.37
N ALA A 191 16.61 -14.29 -1.62
CA ALA A 191 15.44 -15.16 -1.63
C ALA A 191 14.72 -15.22 -0.27
N GLN A 192 15.46 -15.10 0.85
CA GLN A 192 14.87 -15.13 2.18
C GLN A 192 14.12 -13.83 2.47
N THR A 193 14.76 -12.68 2.28
CA THR A 193 14.09 -11.38 2.47
C THR A 193 12.91 -11.20 1.52
N SER A 194 12.99 -11.69 0.28
CA SER A 194 11.86 -11.66 -0.67
C SER A 194 10.63 -12.41 -0.15
N ARG A 195 10.84 -13.59 0.46
CA ARG A 195 9.75 -14.38 1.08
C ARG A 195 9.12 -13.63 2.23
N THR A 196 9.93 -13.03 3.11
CA THR A 196 9.47 -12.21 4.23
C THR A 196 8.60 -11.05 3.78
N LEU A 197 9.10 -10.27 2.82
CA LEU A 197 8.39 -9.12 2.26
C LEU A 197 7.07 -9.54 1.61
N THR A 198 7.05 -10.71 0.96
CA THR A 198 5.81 -11.27 0.41
C THR A 198 4.79 -11.59 1.50
N LEU A 199 5.22 -12.18 2.62
CA LEU A 199 4.34 -12.48 3.74
C LEU A 199 3.82 -11.19 4.41
N ILE A 200 4.68 -10.20 4.62
CA ILE A 200 4.28 -8.88 5.15
C ILE A 200 3.28 -8.23 4.19
N SER A 201 3.57 -8.21 2.89
CA SER A 201 2.66 -7.64 1.88
C SER A 201 1.29 -8.30 1.91
N LYS A 202 1.22 -9.64 1.98
CA LYS A 202 -0.05 -10.36 2.12
C LYS A 202 -0.81 -9.97 3.39
N ALA A 203 -0.10 -9.82 4.51
CA ALA A 203 -0.69 -9.35 5.77
C ALA A 203 -1.35 -7.98 5.61
N ILE A 204 -0.61 -7.02 5.04
CA ILE A 204 -1.08 -5.66 4.80
C ILE A 204 -2.27 -5.65 3.82
N GLN A 205 -2.27 -6.50 2.79
CA GLN A 205 -3.42 -6.66 1.89
C GLN A 205 -4.67 -7.19 2.61
N THR A 206 -4.50 -8.16 3.50
CA THR A 206 -5.60 -8.71 4.31
C THR A 206 -6.16 -7.65 5.26
N LEU A 207 -5.29 -6.90 5.93
CA LEU A 207 -5.66 -5.79 6.83
C LEU A 207 -6.41 -4.66 6.09
N GLY A 208 -5.97 -4.30 4.89
CA GLY A 208 -6.62 -3.28 4.06
C GLY A 208 -7.90 -3.76 3.38
N SER A 209 -8.11 -5.07 3.23
CA SER A 209 -9.30 -5.59 2.56
C SER A 209 -10.53 -5.46 3.45
N TRP A 210 -11.21 -4.31 3.40
CA TRP A 210 -12.39 -3.99 4.21
C TRP A 210 -13.50 -5.07 4.14
N GLY A 211 -13.73 -5.67 2.96
CA GLY A 211 -14.68 -6.78 2.78
C GLY A 211 -14.15 -8.18 3.15
N SER A 212 -12.90 -8.31 3.59
CA SER A 212 -12.30 -9.58 4.07
C SER A 212 -12.34 -9.72 5.59
N LEU A 213 -12.54 -8.62 6.32
CA LEU A 213 -12.74 -8.62 7.77
C LEU A 213 -14.10 -9.21 8.17
N THR A 214 -15.05 -9.26 7.23
CA THR A 214 -16.30 -10.00 7.36
C THR A 214 -16.11 -11.48 6.96
N LYS A 215 -15.54 -12.29 7.87
CA LYS A 215 -15.59 -13.77 8.02
C LYS A 215 -15.38 -14.73 6.83
N SER A 216 -15.48 -14.32 5.57
CA SER A 216 -15.71 -15.23 4.42
C SER A 216 -14.48 -15.52 3.55
N LYS A 217 -13.43 -14.69 3.55
CA LYS A 217 -12.28 -14.82 2.62
C LYS A 217 -11.04 -15.54 3.15
N LEU A 218 -11.02 -15.96 4.42
CA LEU A 218 -9.89 -16.70 4.99
C LEU A 218 -9.71 -18.10 4.35
N SER A 219 -10.72 -18.60 3.63
CA SER A 219 -10.67 -19.87 2.89
C SER A 219 -9.70 -19.87 1.69
N SER A 220 -9.15 -18.72 1.29
CA SER A 220 -8.20 -18.64 0.17
C SER A 220 -6.75 -18.99 0.54
N PHE A 221 -6.44 -19.15 1.82
CA PHE A 221 -5.07 -19.49 2.24
C PHE A 221 -4.88 -21.01 2.19
N LYS A 222 -3.85 -21.44 1.44
CA LYS A 222 -3.50 -22.86 1.26
C LYS A 222 -2.94 -23.52 2.53
N GLU A 223 -2.56 -22.74 3.55
CA GLU A 223 -1.87 -23.23 4.74
C GLU A 223 -2.56 -22.76 6.03
N THR A 224 -2.95 -23.71 6.89
CA THR A 224 -3.68 -23.49 8.15
C THR A 224 -2.95 -22.55 9.11
N PHE A 225 -1.62 -22.63 9.16
CA PHE A 225 -0.78 -21.74 9.98
C PHE A 225 -0.91 -20.26 9.58
N MET A 226 -0.95 -19.97 8.27
CA MET A 226 -1.16 -18.59 7.80
C MET A 226 -2.54 -18.07 8.19
N CYS A 227 -3.58 -18.94 8.16
CA CYS A 227 -4.91 -18.56 8.61
C CYS A 227 -4.92 -18.13 10.08
N GLU A 228 -4.26 -18.88 10.97
CA GLU A 228 -4.20 -18.55 12.40
C GLU A 228 -3.40 -17.28 12.66
N PHE A 229 -2.27 -17.10 11.97
CA PHE A 229 -1.50 -15.86 12.02
C PHE A 229 -2.34 -14.65 11.61
N PHE A 230 -3.05 -14.71 10.48
CA PHE A 230 -3.87 -13.58 10.01
C PHE A 230 -5.12 -13.33 10.86
N LYS A 231 -5.65 -14.33 11.56
CA LYS A 231 -6.72 -14.13 12.54
C LYS A 231 -6.29 -13.21 13.69
N THR A 232 -5.01 -13.23 14.09
CA THR A 232 -4.50 -12.34 15.15
C THR A 232 -4.53 -10.86 14.78
N PHE A 233 -4.68 -10.54 13.49
CA PHE A 233 -4.78 -9.17 12.98
C PHE A 233 -6.22 -8.75 12.66
N GLN A 234 -7.21 -9.60 12.93
CA GLN A 234 -8.64 -9.30 12.75
C GLN A 234 -9.25 -8.63 14.00
N GLU A 235 -8.43 -8.18 14.95
CA GLU A 235 -8.92 -7.42 16.11
C GLU A 235 -9.61 -6.13 15.64
N GLU A 236 -10.72 -5.75 16.30
CA GLU A 236 -11.49 -4.54 15.97
C GLU A 236 -10.61 -3.28 15.89
N LYS A 237 -9.58 -3.22 16.72
CA LYS A 237 -8.58 -2.14 16.74
C LYS A 237 -7.89 -1.90 15.39
N PHE A 238 -7.54 -2.94 14.65
CA PHE A 238 -6.94 -2.79 13.31
C PHE A 238 -7.95 -2.21 12.33
N THR A 239 -9.20 -2.69 12.40
CA THR A 239 -10.30 -2.22 11.55
C THR A 239 -10.60 -0.74 11.78
N GLU A 240 -10.68 -0.32 13.04
CA GLU A 240 -10.87 1.10 13.40
C GLU A 240 -9.71 1.97 12.93
N SER A 241 -8.47 1.49 13.08
CA SER A 241 -7.27 2.20 12.63
C SER A 241 -7.24 2.36 11.12
N VAL A 242 -7.61 1.32 10.36
CA VAL A 242 -7.77 1.39 8.90
C VAL A 242 -8.87 2.37 8.53
N LYS A 243 -10.03 2.31 9.20
CA LYS A 243 -11.15 3.21 8.92
C LYS A 243 -10.73 4.67 9.10
N LYS A 244 -10.12 4.99 10.23
CA LYS A 244 -9.61 6.33 10.53
C LYS A 244 -8.58 6.79 9.49
N PHE A 245 -7.62 5.93 9.15
CA PHE A 245 -6.66 6.23 8.10
C PHE A 245 -7.35 6.53 6.76
N LEU A 246 -8.32 5.71 6.35
CA LEU A 246 -9.06 5.90 5.11
C LEU A 246 -9.87 7.19 5.13
N ASP A 247 -10.48 7.54 6.26
CA ASP A 247 -11.18 8.81 6.45
C ASP A 247 -10.21 10.00 6.29
N ASP A 248 -9.06 9.98 6.96
CA ASP A 248 -8.05 11.03 6.90
C ASP A 248 -7.51 11.25 5.48
N VAL A 249 -7.21 10.18 4.73
CA VAL A 249 -6.64 10.27 3.38
C VAL A 249 -7.69 10.42 2.28
N SER A 250 -8.98 10.40 2.61
CA SER A 250 -10.07 10.65 1.65
C SER A 250 -10.98 11.80 2.08
N SER A 251 -10.44 12.73 2.87
CA SER A 251 -11.11 13.98 3.25
C SER A 251 -10.46 15.17 2.53
N THR A 252 -11.28 16.13 2.12
CA THR A 252 -10.85 17.36 1.42
C THR A 252 -10.56 18.51 2.37
N GLU A 253 -10.23 18.25 3.64
CA GLU A 253 -9.72 19.32 4.50
C GLU A 253 -8.41 19.83 3.86
N SER A 254 -8.51 21.04 3.32
CA SER A 254 -7.45 21.78 2.66
C SER A 254 -6.23 21.87 3.57
N LYS A 255 -5.32 20.92 3.44
CA LYS A 255 -3.95 21.06 3.95
C LYS A 255 -3.27 22.07 3.03
N GLU A 256 -3.33 23.34 3.43
CA GLU A 256 -2.52 24.42 2.88
C GLU A 256 -1.10 23.90 2.58
N PRO A 257 -0.58 24.08 1.36
CA PRO A 257 0.81 23.75 1.10
C PRO A 257 1.66 24.72 1.90
N SER A 258 2.41 24.21 2.87
CA SER A 258 3.55 24.94 3.43
C SER A 258 4.53 25.22 2.29
N GLY A 259 4.47 26.44 1.79
CA GLY A 259 5.26 26.90 0.68
C GLY A 259 6.76 26.79 0.97
N VAL A 260 7.43 25.97 0.18
CA VAL A 260 8.82 26.21 -0.20
C VAL A 260 8.87 26.00 -1.72
N SER A 261 8.62 27.09 -2.44
CA SER A 261 9.00 27.19 -3.85
C SER A 261 10.51 27.39 -3.87
N GLU A 262 11.27 26.33 -4.13
CA GLU A 262 12.64 26.48 -4.61
C GLU A 262 12.56 26.77 -6.12
N PRO A 263 13.07 27.92 -6.59
CA PRO A 263 13.12 28.22 -8.02
C PRO A 263 14.14 27.31 -8.70
N VAL A 264 13.69 26.65 -9.77
CA VAL A 264 14.52 25.86 -10.68
C VAL A 264 15.47 26.81 -11.42
N HIS A 265 16.74 26.84 -11.01
CA HIS A 265 17.79 27.45 -11.82
C HIS A 265 18.16 26.50 -12.97
N LEU A 266 17.70 26.82 -14.18
CA LEU A 266 18.28 26.28 -15.41
C LEU A 266 19.63 26.95 -15.63
N LYS A 267 20.72 26.18 -15.59
CA LYS A 267 22.01 26.58 -16.14
C LYS A 267 21.98 26.25 -17.63
N GLU A 268 21.94 27.27 -18.46
CA GLU A 268 22.33 27.15 -19.87
C GLU A 268 23.83 26.84 -19.93
N GLY A 269 24.18 25.84 -20.72
CA GLY A 269 25.52 25.48 -21.14
C GLY A 269 25.45 25.05 -22.60
#